data_AF-A0A5K1H910-F1
#
_entry.id   AF-A0A5K1H910-F1
#
_cell.length_a   1.000
_cell.length_b   1.000
_cell.length_c   1.000
_cell.angle_alpha   90.00
_cell.angle_beta   90.00
_cell.angle_gamma   90.00
#
_symmetry.space_group_name_H-M   'P 1'
#
loop_
_entity.id
_entity.type
_entity.pdbx_description
1 polymer ?
#
loop_
_entity_poly.entity_id
_entity_poly.type
_entity_poly.pdbx_seq_one_letter_code
_entity_poly.pdbx_strand_id
1 'polypeptide(L)'
;MDRLVMQWMAHGLIDQKKAVDVEVTANQWISDLINRFMIEETEYKDLKLHDILHDLALYIGGKEYSHASATEHTHHLSLLGVDNAE
;
A
#
# COMPACT_ATOMS: atom_id res chain seq x y z
N MET A 1 -6.16 -3.65 8.47
CA MET A 1 -4.72 -3.98 8.62
C MET A 1 -4.35 -5.24 7.84
N ASP A 2 -5.06 -6.35 8.04
CA ASP A 2 -4.73 -7.69 7.51
C ASP A 2 -4.57 -7.74 5.98
N ARG A 3 -5.45 -7.06 5.22
CA ARG A 3 -5.37 -7.05 3.75
C ARG A 3 -4.09 -6.41 3.22
N LEU A 4 -3.62 -5.32 3.84
CA LEU A 4 -2.41 -4.61 3.40
C LEU A 4 -1.17 -5.46 3.67
N VAL A 5 -1.12 -6.11 4.84
CA VAL A 5 -0.06 -7.06 5.20
C VAL A 5 0.02 -8.21 4.19
N MET A 6 -1.12 -8.83 3.88
CA MET A 6 -1.17 -9.91 2.87
C MET A 6 -0.71 -9.44 1.48
N GLN A 7 -1.05 -8.22 1.08
CA GLN A 7 -0.60 -7.66 -0.20
C GLN A 7 0.92 -7.44 -0.21
N TRP A 8 1.49 -6.88 0.85
CA TRP A 8 2.94 -6.68 0.95
C TRP A 8 3.70 -7.99 0.93
N MET A 9 3.16 -9.03 1.57
CA MET A 9 3.70 -10.39 1.51
C MET A 9 3.62 -10.98 0.10
N ALA A 10 2.46 -10.89 -0.56
CA ALA A 10 2.28 -11.42 -1.91
C ALA A 10 3.17 -10.73 -2.95
N HIS A 11 3.44 -9.44 -2.78
CA HIS A 11 4.36 -8.68 -3.61
C HIS A 11 5.84 -8.84 -3.22
N GLY A 12 6.15 -9.63 -2.18
CA GLY A 12 7.53 -9.86 -1.73
C GLY A 12 8.21 -8.61 -1.17
N LEU A 13 7.43 -7.62 -0.71
CA LEU A 13 7.98 -6.40 -0.11
C LEU A 13 8.59 -6.63 1.28
N ILE A 14 8.20 -7.72 1.92
CA ILE A 14 8.69 -8.12 3.23
C ILE A 14 9.43 -9.44 3.09
N ASP A 15 10.74 -9.40 3.28
CA ASP A 15 11.57 -10.60 3.27
C ASP A 15 11.30 -11.46 4.50
N GLN A 16 10.98 -12.73 4.28
CA GLN A 16 10.87 -13.71 5.35
C GLN A 16 12.26 -14.05 5.90
N LYS A 17 12.69 -13.31 6.92
CA LYS A 17 13.88 -13.68 7.69
C LYS A 17 13.55 -14.89 8.55
N LYS A 18 14.41 -15.91 8.53
CA LYS A 18 14.24 -17.23 9.19
C LYS A 18 13.81 -17.21 10.67
N ALA A 19 13.89 -16.08 11.36
CA ALA A 19 13.64 -15.95 12.80
C ALA A 19 12.47 -15.01 13.16
N VAL A 20 11.90 -14.28 12.20
CA VAL A 20 10.84 -13.30 12.50
C VAL A 20 9.63 -13.56 11.63
N ASP A 21 8.47 -13.61 12.26
CA ASP A 21 7.18 -13.72 11.60
C ASP A 21 6.97 -12.52 10.65
N VAL A 22 6.50 -12.82 9.44
CA VAL A 22 6.36 -11.82 8.37
C VAL A 22 5.25 -10.81 8.71
N GLU A 23 4.18 -11.27 9.36
CA GLU A 23 3.10 -10.40 9.82
C GLU A 23 3.57 -9.48 10.95
N VAL A 24 4.39 -9.98 11.87
CA VAL A 24 5.01 -9.16 12.92
C VAL A 24 5.88 -8.07 12.31
N THR A 25 6.68 -8.41 11.29
CA THR A 25 7.50 -7.43 10.56
C THR A 25 6.64 -6.38 9.85
N ALA A 26 5.57 -6.82 9.17
CA ALA A 26 4.64 -5.93 8.48
C ALA A 26 3.96 -4.94 9.42
N ASN A 27 3.46 -5.43 10.55
CA ASN A 27 2.79 -4.63 11.55
C ASN A 27 3.75 -3.61 12.16
N GLN A 28 5.01 -4.00 12.44
CA GLN A 28 6.03 -3.06 12.91
C GLN A 28 6.29 -1.94 11.90
N TRP A 29 6.39 -2.27 10.60
CA TRP A 29 6.58 -1.26 9.56
C TRP A 29 5.38 -0.33 9.42
N ILE A 30 4.17 -0.85 9.53
CA ILE A 30 2.95 -0.03 9.55
C ILE A 30 2.97 0.92 10.75
N SER A 31 3.29 0.43 11.95
CA SER A 31 3.44 1.27 13.14
C SER A 31 4.52 2.35 12.96
N ASP A 32 5.65 2.02 12.35
CA ASP A 32 6.71 2.99 12.07
C ASP A 32 6.27 4.06 11.07
N LEU A 33 5.48 3.70 10.05
CA LEU A 33 4.92 4.66 9.09
C LEU A 33 3.88 5.58 9.74
N ILE A 34 3.06 5.06 10.65
CA ILE A 34 2.14 5.86 11.47
C ILE A 34 2.92 6.84 12.34
N ASN A 35 3.95 6.38 13.04
CA ASN A 35 4.79 7.22 13.90
C ASN A 35 5.55 8.30 13.13
N ARG A 36 5.76 8.12 11.82
CA ARG A 36 6.38 9.11 10.93
C ARG A 36 5.36 10.02 10.22
N PHE A 37 4.09 9.92 10.58
CA PHE A 37 2.99 10.66 9.95
C PHE A 37 2.87 10.39 8.44
N MET A 38 3.33 9.22 7.98
CA MET A 38 3.23 8.82 6.58
C MET A 38 1.89 8.15 6.28
N ILE A 39 1.32 7.46 7.26
CA ILE A 39 0.00 6.82 7.19
C ILE A 39 -0.76 7.23 8.44
N GLU A 40 -2.05 7.48 8.31
CA GLU A 40 -2.94 7.77 9.43
C GLU A 40 -3.76 6.51 9.76
N GLU A 41 -3.82 6.14 11.04
CA GLU A 41 -4.79 5.16 11.54
C GLU A 41 -6.04 5.91 12.02
N THR A 42 -7.18 5.59 11.44
CA THR A 42 -8.47 6.17 11.84
C THR A 42 -9.01 5.54 13.12
N GLU A 43 -10.05 6.13 13.69
CA GLU A 43 -10.77 5.60 14.86
C GLU A 43 -11.29 4.16 14.67
N TYR A 44 -11.50 3.73 13.42
CA TYR A 44 -11.97 2.39 13.05
C TYR A 44 -10.84 1.40 12.71
N LYS A 45 -9.57 1.78 12.94
CA LYS A 45 -8.37 1.02 12.56
C LYS A 45 -8.18 0.81 11.05
N ASP A 46 -8.87 1.62 10.25
CA ASP A 46 -8.55 1.75 8.83
C ASP A 46 -7.33 2.63 8.66
N LEU A 47 -6.49 2.27 7.70
CA LEU A 47 -5.29 3.01 7.34
C LEU A 47 -5.59 3.92 6.16
N LYS A 48 -5.23 5.19 6.28
CA LYS A 48 -5.40 6.19 5.22
C LYS A 48 -4.08 6.87 4.92
N LEU A 49 -3.92 7.27 3.67
CA LEU A 49 -2.83 8.11 3.23
C LEU A 49 -3.37 9.53 3.08
N HIS A 50 -2.64 10.54 3.55
CA HIS A 50 -3.01 11.93 3.28
C HIS A 50 -2.91 12.22 1.78
N ASP A 51 -3.79 13.06 1.26
CA ASP A 51 -3.86 13.40 -0.17
C ASP A 51 -2.51 13.81 -0.76
N ILE A 52 -1.73 14.63 -0.03
CA ILE A 52 -0.39 15.06 -0.47
C ILE A 52 0.57 13.88 -0.61
N LEU A 53 0.53 12.92 0.32
CA LEU A 53 1.39 11.73 0.27
C LEU A 53 0.91 10.75 -0.80
N HIS A 54 -0.40 10.69 -1.03
CA HIS A 54 -0.99 9.92 -2.13
C HIS A 54 -0.56 10.46 -3.49
N ASP A 55 -0.64 11.77 -3.69
CA ASP A 55 -0.18 12.43 -4.91
C ASP A 55 1.32 12.25 -5.13
N LEU A 56 2.11 12.33 -4.05
CA LEU A 56 3.54 12.06 -4.10
C LEU A 56 3.84 10.59 -4.49
N ALA A 57 3.12 9.64 -3.91
CA ALA A 57 3.28 8.22 -4.25
C ALA A 57 2.89 7.95 -5.71
N LEU A 58 1.81 8.55 -6.20
CA LEU A 58 1.41 8.48 -7.61
C LEU A 58 2.43 9.14 -8.52
N TYR A 59 3.02 10.28 -8.12
CA TYR A 59 4.04 10.94 -8.93
C TYR A 59 5.30 10.08 -9.08
N ILE A 60 5.73 9.41 -7.99
CA ILE A 60 6.93 8.57 -7.99
C ILE A 60 6.67 7.23 -8.70
N GLY A 61 5.58 6.55 -8.35
CA GLY A 61 5.28 5.19 -8.79
C GLY A 61 4.35 5.08 -10.01
N GLY A 62 3.73 6.18 -10.45
CA GLY A 62 2.68 6.19 -11.48
C GLY A 62 3.13 5.81 -12.89
N LYS A 63 4.44 5.63 -13.14
CA LYS A 63 4.92 5.02 -14.38
C LYS A 63 4.78 3.49 -14.37
N GLU A 64 4.86 2.88 -13.19
CA GLU A 64 4.84 1.44 -12.98
C GLU A 64 3.49 0.96 -12.42
N TYR A 65 2.70 1.88 -11.88
CA TYR A 65 1.33 1.66 -11.42
C TYR A 65 0.32 2.27 -12.39
N SER A 66 -0.69 1.49 -12.77
CA SER A 66 -1.80 1.97 -13.59
C SER A 66 -3.16 1.56 -13.02
N HIS A 67 -4.17 2.35 -13.36
CA HIS A 67 -5.55 2.14 -12.95
C HIS A 67 -6.43 1.93 -14.18
N ALA A 68 -7.33 0.93 -14.14
CA ALA A 68 -8.31 0.57 -15.17
C ALA A 68 -7.78 0.18 -16.57
N SER A 69 -6.52 0.46 -16.89
CA SER A 69 -5.89 0.06 -18.15
C SER A 69 -4.42 -0.27 -17.93
N ALA A 70 -3.87 -1.20 -18.70
CA ALA A 70 -2.44 -1.52 -18.66
C ALA A 70 -1.73 -0.90 -19.87
N THR A 71 -0.54 -0.37 -19.63
CA THR A 71 0.43 0.03 -20.65
C THR A 71 1.59 -0.95 -20.67
N GLU A 72 2.49 -0.83 -21.65
CA GLU A 72 3.70 -1.67 -21.72
C GLU A 72 4.62 -1.53 -20.49
N HIS A 73 4.49 -0.45 -19.72
CA HIS A 73 5.29 -0.15 -18.53
C HIS A 73 4.56 -0.47 -17.21
N THR A 74 3.33 -0.99 -17.27
CA THR A 74 2.54 -1.28 -16.06
C THR A 74 3.03 -2.56 -15.39
N HIS A 75 3.58 -2.44 -14.19
CA HIS A 75 3.93 -3.56 -13.31
C HIS A 75 2.78 -3.93 -12.36
N HIS A 76 1.99 -2.95 -11.94
CA HIS A 76 0.88 -3.13 -11.01
C HIS A 76 -0.39 -2.47 -11.54
N LEU A 77 -1.44 -3.28 -11.74
CA LEU A 77 -2.75 -2.83 -12.24
C LEU A 77 -3.80 -2.92 -11.14
N SER A 78 -4.49 -1.81 -10.86
CA SER A 78 -5.72 -1.82 -10.07
C SER A 78 -6.95 -1.80 -10.98
N LEU A 79 -7.88 -2.72 -10.73
CA LEU A 79 -9.19 -2.80 -11.40
C LEU A 79 -10.34 -2.24 -10.56
N LEU A 80 -10.05 -1.78 -9.33
CA LEU A 80 -11.04 -1.25 -8.40
C LEU A 80 -11.33 0.22 -8.72
N GLY A 81 -12.33 0.47 -9.58
CA GLY A 81 -12.75 1.84 -9.91
C GLY A 81 -13.83 1.98 -10.98
N VAL A 82 -14.83 1.09 -11.07
CA VAL A 82 -15.99 1.32 -11.94
C VAL A 82 -17.21 1.90 -11.20
N ASP A 83 -17.25 1.86 -9.86
CA ASP A 83 -18.36 2.43 -9.10
C ASP A 83 -17.85 3.54 -8.17
N ASN A 84 -17.84 4.78 -8.67
CA ASN A 84 -18.02 6.04 -7.91
C ASN A 84 -17.89 7.26 -8.86
N ALA A 85 -18.57 7.19 -10.00
CA ALA A 85 -18.82 8.35 -10.85
C ALA A 85 -20.33 8.49 -11.05
N GLU A 86 -21.02 8.96 -9.99
CA GLU A 86 -22.16 9.87 -10.09
C GLU A 86 -22.39 10.58 -8.74
#